data_AF-A0A382T4U0-F1
#
_entry.id   AF-A0A382T4U0-F1
#
_cell.length_a   1.000
_cell.length_b   1.000
_cell.length_c   1.000
_cell.angle_alpha   90.00
_cell.angle_beta   90.00
_cell.angle_gamma   90.00
#
_symmetry.space_group_name_H-M   'P 1'
#
loop_
_entity.id
_entity.type
_entity.pdbx_description
1 polymer ?
#
loop_
_entity_poly.entity_id
_entity_poly.type
_entity_poly.pdbx_seq_one_letter_code
_entity_poly.pdbx_strand_id
1 'polypeptide(L)' 'MEITPINDAIGARVDGVDLAAELDGETFAAIHRAWLDRCLLLFRGQALA' A
#
# COMPACT_ATOMS: atom_id res chain seq x y z
N MET A 1 5.82 6.62 3.80
CA MET A 1 5.29 5.36 3.23
C MET A 1 6.45 4.48 2.80
N GLU A 2 6.39 3.19 3.14
CA GLU A 2 7.37 2.17 2.73
C GLU A 2 6.66 1.01 2.04
N ILE A 3 7.26 0.45 0.98
CA ILE A 3 6.71 -0.67 0.20
C ILE A 3 7.73 -1.81 0.21
N THR A 4 7.44 -2.89 0.94
CA THR A 4 8.30 -4.07 1.05
C THR A 4 7.71 -5.25 0.27
N PRO A 5 8.39 -5.81 -0.76
CA PRO A 5 7.92 -7.03 -1.41
C PRO A 5 7.74 -8.17 -0.41
N ILE A 6 6.66 -8.95 -0.55
CA ILE A 6 6.44 -10.15 0.29
C ILE A 6 7.29 -11.31 -0.24
N ASN A 7 7.35 -11.46 -1.56
CA ASN A 7 8.24 -12.37 -2.26
C ASN A 7 8.53 -11.81 -3.67
N ASP A 8 9.35 -12.53 -4.44
CA ASP A 8 9.78 -12.11 -5.78
C ASP A 8 8.66 -12.19 -6.83
N ALA A 9 7.66 -13.05 -6.63
CA ALA A 9 6.63 -13.33 -7.60
C ALA A 9 5.40 -12.41 -7.48
N ILE A 10 4.96 -12.12 -6.25
CA ILE A 10 3.72 -11.37 -6.01
C ILE A 10 3.68 -10.73 -4.61
N GLY A 11 3.03 -9.57 -4.57
CA GLY A 11 2.60 -8.93 -3.33
C GLY A 11 3.64 -8.00 -2.71
N ALA A 12 3.16 -6.94 -2.09
CA ALA A 12 3.96 -6.07 -1.24
C ALA A 12 3.20 -5.66 0.02
N ARG A 13 3.91 -5.50 1.14
CA ARG A 13 3.42 -4.83 2.34
C ARG A 13 3.64 -3.34 2.20
N VAL A 14 2.66 -2.55 2.60
CA VAL A 14 2.74 -1.09 2.62
C VAL A 14 2.57 -0.60 4.05
N ASP A 15 3.53 0.20 4.51
CA ASP A 15 3.58 0.75 5.86
C ASP A 15 3.65 2.29 5.85
N GLY A 16 3.27 2.90 6.97
CA GLY A 16 3.28 4.35 7.14
C GLY A 16 2.21 5.08 6.33
N VAL A 17 1.06 4.41 6.11
CA VAL A 17 -0.17 4.97 5.53
C VAL A 17 -1.33 4.60 6.44
N ASP A 18 -2.20 5.56 6.72
CA ASP A 18 -3.49 5.37 7.37
C ASP A 18 -4.60 5.47 6.32
N LEU A 19 -5.30 4.36 6.07
CA LEU A 19 -6.39 4.27 5.10
C LEU A 19 -7.73 4.72 5.67
N ALA A 20 -7.82 4.98 6.98
CA ALA A 20 -9.01 5.56 7.60
C ALA A 20 -9.08 7.09 7.41
N ALA A 21 -7.96 7.72 7.02
CA ALA A 21 -7.86 9.13 6.72
C ALA A 21 -7.94 9.41 5.21
N GLU A 22 -8.19 10.67 4.84
CA GLU A 22 -8.10 11.11 3.44
C GLU A 22 -6.64 11.03 2.96
N LEU A 23 -6.46 10.42 1.79
CA LEU A 23 -5.14 10.28 1.15
C LEU A 23 -4.90 11.44 0.20
N ASP A 24 -3.73 12.06 0.29
CA ASP A 24 -3.29 12.99 -0.74
C ASP A 24 -3.01 12.27 -2.08
N GLY A 25 -2.99 13.04 -3.16
CA GLY A 25 -2.84 12.51 -4.51
C GLY A 25 -1.48 11.82 -4.75
N GLU A 26 -0.42 12.27 -4.07
CA GLU A 26 0.92 11.68 -4.19
C GLU A 26 0.95 10.28 -3.56
N THR A 27 0.40 10.16 -2.36
CA THR A 27 0.27 8.89 -1.62
C THR A 27 -0.59 7.91 -2.41
N PHE A 28 -1.74 8.37 -2.93
CA PHE A 28 -2.58 7.53 -3.77
C PHE A 28 -1.85 7.05 -5.04
N ALA A 29 -1.17 7.94 -5.75
CA ALA A 29 -0.45 7.59 -6.97
C ALA A 29 0.64 6.53 -6.70
N ALA A 30 1.35 6.65 -5.58
CA ALA A 30 2.39 5.71 -5.21
C ALA A 30 1.81 4.33 -4.80
N ILE A 31 0.69 4.29 -4.07
CA ILE A 31 -0.04 3.04 -3.78
C ILE A 31 -0.56 2.40 -5.07
N HIS A 32 -1.16 3.19 -5.95
CA HIS A 32 -1.69 2.70 -7.22
C HIS A 32 -0.57 2.10 -8.08
N ARG A 33 0.59 2.75 -8.16
CA ARG A 33 1.74 2.21 -8.87
C ARG A 33 2.22 0.89 -8.26
N ALA A 34 2.33 0.83 -6.95
CA ALA A 34 2.72 -0.39 -6.25
C ALA A 34 1.76 -1.55 -6.52
N TRP A 35 0.45 -1.26 -6.59
CA TRP A 35 -0.56 -2.26 -6.90
C TRP A 35 -0.41 -2.80 -8.33
N LEU A 36 -0.16 -1.94 -9.32
CA LEU A 36 0.10 -2.35 -10.70
C LEU A 36 1.36 -3.22 -10.82
N ASP A 37 2.41 -2.90 -10.06
CA ASP A 37 3.69 -3.63 -10.11
C ASP A 37 3.67 -4.96 -9.33
N ARG A 38 2.83 -5.07 -8.28
CA ARG A 38 2.87 -6.18 -7.32
C ARG A 38 1.58 -6.99 -7.22
N CYS A 39 0.53 -6.58 -7.93
CA CYS A 39 -0.82 -7.18 -8.01
C CYS A 39 -1.63 -7.25 -6.70
N LEU A 40 -0.96 -7.26 -5.55
CA LEU A 40 -1.55 -7.36 -4.22
C LEU A 40 -0.78 -6.45 -3.26
N LEU A 41 -1.51 -5.68 -2.45
CA LEU A 41 -0.94 -4.87 -1.39
C LEU A 41 -1.52 -5.27 -0.04
N LEU A 42 -0.65 -5.35 0.97
CA LEU A 42 -1.02 -5.68 2.34
C LEU A 42 -0.77 -4.49 3.25
N PHE A 43 -1.85 -3.96 3.83
CA PHE A 43 -1.82 -2.90 4.84
C PHE A 43 -2.16 -3.51 6.20
N ARG A 44 -1.30 -3.34 7.19
CA ARG A 44 -1.51 -3.86 8.56
C ARG A 44 -2.02 -2.75 9.47
N GLY A 45 -2.74 -3.14 10.53
CA GLY A 45 -3.16 -2.24 11.61
C GLY A 45 -4.21 -1.20 11.20
N GLN A 46 -4.95 -1.43 10.13
CA GLN A 46 -5.98 -0.50 9.66
C GLN A 46 -7.29 -0.74 10.41
N ALA A 47 -7.84 0.32 10.99
CA ALA A 47 -9.18 0.31 11.59
C ALA A 47 -10.14 1.07 10.65
N LEU A 48 -10.83 0.34 9.79
CA LEU A 48 -11.77 0.90 8.82
C LEU A 48 -13.19 0.85 9.40
N ALA A 49 -13.98 1.91 9.19
CA ALA A 49 -15.37 2.03 9.65
C ALA A 49 -16.37 1.60 8.57
#